data_AF-M1CYW9-F1
#
_entry.id   AF-M1CYW9-F1
#
_cell.length_a   1.000
_cell.length_b   1.000
_cell.length_c   1.000
_cell.angle_alpha   90.00
_cell.angle_beta   90.00
_cell.angle_gamma   90.00
#
_symmetry.space_group_name_H-M   'P 1'
#
loop_
_entity.id
_entity.type
_entity.pdbx_description
1 polymer ?
#
loop_
_entity_poly.entity_id
_entity_poly.type
_entity_poly.pdbx_seq_one_letter_code
_entity_poly.pdbx_strand_id
1 'polypeptide(L)'
;MKIEILKVTNNLFLDNEANLAEHYVVILVRAVLVDPNQIPQNLEPQKCDGWEWYDWENLPDPLVPQLRSAIKEGFNPFQDNFKEY
;
A
#
# COMPACT_ATOMS: atom_id res chain seq x y z
N MET A 1 -3.59 -19.84 2.73
CA MET A 1 -3.27 -18.47 2.31
C MET A 1 -2.06 -18.01 3.10
N LYS A 2 -0.96 -17.65 2.43
CA LYS A 2 0.23 -17.11 3.09
C LYS A 2 0.11 -15.59 3.10
N ILE A 3 0.18 -15.00 4.29
CA ILE A 3 0.18 -13.56 4.52
C ILE A 3 1.50 -13.23 5.22
N GLU A 4 2.17 -12.17 4.81
CA GLU A 4 3.45 -11.75 5.37
C GLU A 4 3.45 -10.24 5.65
N ILE A 5 3.90 -9.85 6.83
CA ILE A 5 4.10 -8.43 7.17
C ILE A 5 5.47 -8.01 6.64
N LEU A 6 5.50 -7.00 5.79
CA LEU A 6 6.73 -6.53 5.15
C LEU A 6 7.33 -5.29 5.82
N LYS A 7 6.49 -4.37 6.28
CA LYS A 7 6.94 -3.11 6.88
C LYS A 7 5.84 -2.52 7.76
N VAL A 8 6.24 -1.84 8.82
CA VAL A 8 5.36 -0.96 9.61
C VAL A 8 5.89 0.46 9.45
N THR A 9 5.01 1.39 9.08
CA THR A 9 5.33 2.82 9.01
C THR A 9 4.52 3.60 10.02
N ASN A 10 5.08 4.70 10.48
CA ASN A 10 4.47 5.62 11.43
C ASN A 10 4.44 7.00 10.78
N ASN A 11 3.28 7.41 10.25
CA ASN A 11 3.15 8.58 9.39
C ASN A 11 2.26 9.65 10.05
N LEU A 12 2.78 10.87 10.14
CA LEU A 12 2.03 12.05 10.56
C LEU A 12 1.80 12.95 9.33
N PHE A 13 0.53 13.23 9.02
CA PHE A 13 0.13 14.14 7.95
C PHE A 13 -0.48 15.39 8.57
N LEU A 14 0.00 16.54 8.13
CA LEU A 14 -0.48 17.84 8.57
C LEU A 14 -1.16 18.52 7.39
N ASP A 15 -2.44 18.82 7.55
CA ASP A 15 -3.16 19.72 6.67
C ASP A 15 -3.27 21.07 7.38
N ASN A 16 -2.36 21.99 7.02
CA ASN A 16 -2.33 23.32 7.61
C ASN A 16 -3.54 24.18 7.19
N GLU A 17 -4.14 23.90 6.03
CA GLU A 17 -5.30 24.64 5.55
C GLU A 17 -6.56 24.22 6.32
N ALA A 18 -6.71 22.92 6.58
CA ALA A 18 -7.80 22.38 7.39
C ALA A 18 -7.54 22.44 8.91
N ASN A 19 -6.34 22.87 9.33
CA ASN A 19 -5.87 22.79 10.72
C ASN A 19 -6.07 21.38 11.33
N LEU A 20 -5.75 20.36 10.53
CA LEU A 20 -5.96 18.95 10.87
C LEU A 20 -4.60 18.22 10.92
N ALA A 21 -4.46 17.35 11.91
CA ALA A 21 -3.33 16.45 12.03
C ALA A 21 -3.84 15.00 12.07
N GLU A 22 -3.42 14.20 11.09
CA GLU A 22 -3.79 12.79 10.99
C GLU A 22 -2.56 11.91 11.22
N HIS A 23 -2.70 10.94 12.12
CA HIS A 23 -1.61 10.05 12.50
C HIS A 23 -1.98 8.61 12.19
N TYR A 24 -1.26 8.00 11.24
CA TYR A 24 -1.49 6.64 10.79
C TYR A 24 -0.27 5.75 11.03
N VAL A 25 -0.47 4.69 11.81
CA VAL A 25 0.41 3.52 11.82
C VAL A 25 -0.07 2.56 10.74
N VAL A 26 0.75 2.32 9.72
CA VAL A 26 0.37 1.49 8.55
C VAL A 26 1.22 0.22 8.52
N ILE A 27 0.56 -0.92 8.49
CA ILE A 27 1.18 -2.24 8.36
C ILE A 27 1.04 -2.68 6.90
N LEU A 28 2.15 -2.74 6.17
CA LEU A 28 2.19 -3.21 4.78
C LEU A 28 2.32 -4.73 4.76
N VAL A 29 1.37 -5.37 4.10
CA VAL A 29 1.20 -6.83 4.09
C VAL A 29 1.26 -7.33 2.65
N ARG A 30 1.92 -8.47 2.45
CA ARG A 30 1.99 -9.20 1.18
C ARG A 30 1.08 -10.43 1.22
N ALA A 31 0.35 -10.61 0.13
CA ALA A 31 -0.49 -11.76 -0.11
C ALA A 31 -0.50 -12.09 -1.61
N VAL A 32 -0.98 -13.29 -1.93
CA VAL A 32 -1.22 -13.74 -3.30
C VAL A 32 -2.65 -14.25 -3.42
N LEU A 33 -3.22 -14.17 -4.63
CA LEU A 33 -4.54 -14.74 -4.91
C LEU A 33 -4.55 -16.25 -4.65
N VAL A 34 -5.67 -16.76 -4.15
CA VAL A 34 -5.88 -18.21 -4.03
C VAL A 34 -6.14 -18.82 -5.40
N ASP A 35 -6.98 -18.17 -6.21
CA ASP A 35 -7.16 -18.45 -7.63
C ASP A 35 -6.53 -17.32 -8.46
N PRO A 36 -5.44 -17.57 -9.20
CA PRO A 36 -4.75 -16.54 -9.98
C PRO A 36 -5.59 -15.97 -11.14
N ASN A 37 -6.70 -16.62 -11.51
CA ASN A 37 -7.59 -16.14 -12.57
C ASN A 37 -8.71 -15.23 -12.07
N GLN A 38 -8.83 -15.05 -10.74
CA GLN A 38 -9.84 -14.17 -10.19
C GLN A 38 -9.50 -12.70 -10.49
N ILE A 39 -10.47 -11.98 -11.04
CA ILE A 39 -10.36 -10.54 -11.32
C ILE A 39 -11.02 -9.71 -10.20
N PRO A 40 -10.48 -8.52 -9.87
CA PRO A 40 -11.08 -7.68 -8.84
C PRO A 40 -12.43 -7.12 -9.32
N GLN A 41 -13.32 -6.84 -8.37
CA GLN A 41 -14.62 -6.20 -8.61
C GLN A 41 -14.72 -4.94 -7.74
N ASN A 42 -15.22 -3.85 -8.33
CA ASN A 42 -15.44 -2.62 -7.59
C ASN A 42 -16.76 -2.67 -6.81
N LEU A 43 -16.70 -3.15 -5.56
CA LEU A 43 -17.89 -3.34 -4.71
C LEU A 43 -18.31 -2.08 -3.92
N GLU A 44 -17.45 -1.06 -3.84
CA GLU A 44 -17.71 0.20 -3.13
C GLU A 44 -17.41 1.41 -4.04
N PRO A 45 -18.16 1.61 -5.14
CA PRO A 45 -17.88 2.65 -6.13
C PRO A 45 -17.93 4.08 -5.58
N GLN A 46 -18.55 4.29 -4.43
CA GLN A 46 -18.58 5.57 -3.72
C GLN A 46 -17.27 5.89 -2.96
N LYS A 47 -16.36 4.92 -2.84
CA LYS A 47 -15.06 5.07 -2.17
C LYS A 47 -13.87 4.84 -3.09
N CYS A 48 -14.03 4.08 -4.17
CA CYS A 48 -12.96 3.69 -5.07
C CYS A 48 -13.51 3.58 -6.49
N ASP A 49 -12.83 4.15 -7.49
CA ASP A 49 -13.29 4.12 -8.88
C ASP A 49 -13.06 2.76 -9.57
N GLY A 50 -12.11 1.97 -9.07
CA GLY A 50 -11.79 0.65 -9.62
C GLY A 50 -10.49 0.08 -9.10
N TRP A 51 -10.21 -1.15 -9.51
CA TRP A 51 -9.00 -1.89 -9.17
C TRP A 51 -8.33 -2.38 -10.44
N GLU A 52 -7.02 -2.16 -10.54
CA GLU A 52 -6.21 -2.58 -11.68
C GLU A 52 -4.88 -3.15 -11.20
N TRP A 53 -4.24 -3.95 -12.05
CA TRP A 53 -2.90 -4.46 -11.83
C TRP A 53 -1.86 -3.55 -12.48
N TYR A 54 -0.81 -3.20 -11.73
CA TYR A 54 0.28 -2.37 -12.22
C TYR A 54 1.61 -3.09 -12.05
N ASP A 55 2.47 -2.98 -13.05
CA ASP A 55 3.87 -3.39 -12.93
C ASP A 55 4.59 -2.50 -11.91
N TRP A 56 5.42 -3.10 -11.06
CA TRP A 56 6.13 -2.38 -9.99
C TRP A 56 7.05 -1.26 -10.51
N GLU A 57 7.64 -1.46 -11.69
CA GLU A 57 8.52 -0.47 -12.33
C GLU A 57 7.72 0.61 -13.10
N ASN A 58 6.39 0.50 -13.16
CA ASN A 58 5.50 1.41 -13.87
C ASN A 58 4.22 1.70 -13.06
N LEU A 59 4.41 2.10 -11.81
CA LEU A 59 3.31 2.50 -10.93
C LEU A 59 2.62 3.79 -11.41
N PRO A 60 1.31 3.94 -11.18
CA PRO A 60 0.58 5.15 -11.53
C PRO A 60 0.95 6.32 -10.61
N ASP A 61 0.66 7.56 -11.05
CA ASP A 61 0.75 8.76 -10.24
C ASP A 61 -0.57 9.54 -10.30
N PRO A 62 -1.07 10.09 -9.18
CA PRO A 62 -0.47 10.10 -7.85
C PRO A 62 -0.69 8.82 -7.03
N LEU A 63 0.37 8.35 -6.35
CA LEU A 63 0.26 7.36 -5.28
C LEU A 63 -0.24 7.98 -3.97
N VAL A 64 -0.97 7.18 -3.18
CA VAL A 64 -1.35 7.53 -1.81
C VAL A 64 -0.11 7.86 -0.95
N PRO A 65 -0.16 8.90 -0.09
CA PRO A 65 1.03 9.42 0.59
C PRO A 65 1.80 8.38 1.41
N GLN A 66 1.10 7.44 2.04
CA GLN A 66 1.67 6.39 2.88
C GLN A 66 2.53 5.43 2.05
N LEU A 67 2.01 4.98 0.90
CA LEU A 67 2.74 4.09 -0.01
C LEU A 67 3.91 4.83 -0.67
N ARG A 68 3.69 6.06 -1.11
CA ARG A 68 4.74 6.91 -1.69
C ARG A 68 5.92 7.09 -0.71
N SER A 69 5.63 7.34 0.56
CA SER A 69 6.66 7.52 1.60
C SER A 69 7.42 6.23 1.84
N ALA A 70 6.73 5.09 1.95
CA ALA A 70 7.37 3.79 2.10
C ALA A 70 8.32 3.46 0.92
N ILE A 71 7.89 3.69 -0.33
CA ILE A 71 8.72 3.46 -1.53
C ILE A 71 9.97 4.34 -1.53
N LYS A 72 9.84 5.63 -1.15
CA LYS A 72 10.99 6.55 -1.03
C LYS A 72 12.01 6.07 0.01
N GLU A 73 11.58 5.36 1.04
CA GLU A 73 12.44 4.72 2.04
C GLU A 73 13.02 3.37 1.60
N GLY A 74 12.87 2.99 0.32
CA GLY A 74 13.41 1.76 -0.23
C GLY A 74 12.53 0.53 -0.05
N PHE A 75 11.24 0.70 0.28
CA PHE A 75 10.30 -0.42 0.30
C PHE A 75 10.11 -1.01 -1.11
N ASN A 76 10.25 -2.33 -1.23
CA ASN A 76 9.86 -3.09 -2.41
C ASN A 76 9.14 -4.39 -1.95
N PRO A 77 7.88 -4.63 -2.35
CA PRO A 77 7.11 -5.78 -1.87
C PRO A 77 7.57 -7.11 -2.45
N PHE A 78 8.43 -7.10 -3.48
CA PHE A 78 8.96 -8.30 -4.13
C PHE A 78 10.34 -8.70 -3.60
N GLN A 79 10.99 -7.86 -2.79
CA GLN A 79 12.27 -8.21 -2.15
C GLN A 79 12.04 -9.04 -0.89
N ASP A 80 12.71 -10.18 -0.80
CA ASP A 80 12.72 -11.02 0.41
C ASP A 80 13.75 -10.48 1.41
N ASN A 81 13.40 -9.43 2.13
CA ASN A 81 14.19 -8.95 3.26
C ASN A 81 13.72 -9.64 4.56
N PHE A 82 13.84 -10.96 4.62
CA PHE A 82 13.79 -11.67 5.90
C PHE A 82 15.05 -11.31 6.70
N LYS A 83 14.95 -10.33 7.60
CA LYS A 83 15.76 -10.32 8.81
C LYS A 83 14.83 -10.70 9.95
N GLU A 84 14.95 -11.95 10.41
CA GLU A 84 14.45 -12.35 11.72
C GLU A 84 15.06 -11.37 12.74
N TYR A 85 14.19 -10.65 13.47
CA TYR A 85 14.59 -9.95 14.69
C TYR A 85 14.49 -10.91 15.86
#